data_AF-A0A7D5L906-F1
#
_entry.id   AF-A0A7D5L906-F1
#
_cell.length_a   1.000
_cell.length_b   1.000
_cell.length_c   1.000
_cell.angle_alpha   90.00
_cell.angle_beta   90.00
_cell.angle_gamma   90.00
#
_symmetry.space_group_name_H-M   'P 1'
#
loop_
_entity.id
_entity.type
_entity.pdbx_description
1 polymer ?
#
loop_
_entity_poly.entity_id
_entity_poly.type
_entity_poly.pdbx_seq_one_letter_code
_entity_poly.pdbx_strand_id
1 'polypeptide(L)' 'MDRTFLAAAALTALSLVGYVVGVVAPYPGREASIVGLLAGLALVAVSYGRGERA' A
#
# COMPACT_ATOMS: atom_id res chain seq x y z
N MET A 1 -7.38 -12.03 13.07
CA MET A 1 -6.83 -11.12 12.06
C MET A 1 -7.57 -9.80 12.16
N ASP A 2 -6.88 -8.77 12.60
CA ASP A 2 -7.45 -7.44 12.77
C ASP A 2 -7.90 -6.87 11.44
N ARG A 3 -9.16 -6.43 11.39
CA ARG A 3 -9.82 -5.92 10.17
C ARG A 3 -9.05 -4.75 9.55
N THR A 4 -8.41 -3.95 10.42
CA THR A 4 -7.49 -2.86 10.08
C THR A 4 -6.21 -3.35 9.41
N PHE A 5 -5.59 -4.41 9.91
CA PHE A 5 -4.41 -5.01 9.30
C PHE A 5 -4.74 -5.57 7.91
N LEU A 6 -5.88 -6.24 7.78
CA LEU A 6 -6.33 -6.82 6.52
C LEU A 6 -6.61 -5.74 5.46
N ALA A 7 -7.23 -4.63 5.86
CA ALA A 7 -7.43 -3.47 4.99
C ALA A 7 -6.10 -2.82 4.55
N ALA A 8 -5.14 -2.65 5.46
CA ALA A 8 -3.83 -2.08 5.15
C ALA A 8 -3.01 -2.98 4.20
N ALA A 9 -3.04 -4.30 4.43
CA ALA A 9 -2.42 -5.28 3.56
C ALA A 9 -3.04 -5.27 2.15
N ALA A 10 -4.38 -5.23 2.05
CA ALA A 10 -5.09 -5.17 0.78
C ALA A 10 -4.76 -3.89 -0.02
N LEU A 11 -4.69 -2.74 0.65
CA LEU A 11 -4.34 -1.45 0.02
C LEU A 11 -2.91 -1.42 -0.52
N THR A 12 -1.98 -2.05 0.21
CA THR A 12 -0.58 -2.21 -0.19
C THR A 12 -0.46 -3.12 -1.41
N ALA A 13 -1.12 -4.28 -1.38
CA ALA A 13 -1.14 -5.22 -2.51
C ALA A 13 -1.74 -4.58 -3.77
N LEU A 14 -2.85 -3.83 -3.63
CA LEU A 14 -3.49 -3.13 -4.74
C LEU A 14 -2.55 -2.06 -5.36
N SER A 15 -1.80 -1.35 -4.53
CA SER A 15 -0.82 -0.36 -5.00
C SER A 15 0.36 -0.99 -5.75
N LEU A 16 0.80 -2.17 -5.31
CA LEU A 16 1.84 -2.96 -5.98
C LEU A 16 1.38 -3.42 -7.37
N VAL A 17 0.13 -3.88 -7.49
CA VAL A 17 -0.48 -4.23 -8.78
C VAL A 17 -0.56 -3.00 -9.68
N GLY A 18 -0.99 -1.85 -9.15
CA GLY A 18 -0.97 -0.57 -9.88
C GLY A 18 0.42 -0.21 -10.40
N TYR A 19 1.47 -0.40 -9.59
CA TYR A 19 2.86 -0.16 -9.98
C TYR A 19 3.30 -1.05 -11.13
N VAL A 20 3.03 -2.35 -11.08
CA VAL A 20 3.35 -3.29 -12.15
C VAL A 20 2.65 -2.89 -13.46
N VAL A 21 1.39 -2.47 -13.39
CA VAL A 21 0.66 -1.95 -14.56
C VAL A 21 1.26 -0.63 -15.06
N GLY A 22 1.64 0.26 -14.16
CA GLY A 22 2.30 1.54 -14.46
C GLY A 22 3.71 1.41 -15.03
N VAL A 23 4.39 0.28 -14.85
CA VAL A 23 5.69 -0.01 -15.51
C VAL A 23 5.53 -0.13 -17.03
N VAL A 24 4.37 -0.61 -17.51
CA VAL A 24 4.08 -0.74 -18.94
C VAL A 24 3.74 0.62 -19.57
N ALA A 25 3.25 1.57 -18.79
CA ALA A 25 2.91 2.92 -19.21
C ALA A 25 3.77 3.96 -18.46
N PRO A 26 4.99 4.29 -18.95
CA PRO A 26 6.02 5.03 -18.23
C PRO A 26 5.59 6.39 -17.64
N TYR A 27 4.52 7.01 -18.17
CA TYR A 27 3.84 8.20 -17.65
C TYR A 27 2.38 8.21 -18.15
N PRO A 28 1.35 8.58 -17.35
CA PRO A 28 1.37 9.04 -15.96
C PRO A 28 1.14 7.93 -14.91
N GLY A 29 1.13 6.64 -15.30
CA GLY A 29 0.74 5.53 -14.40
C GLY A 29 1.76 5.18 -13.31
N ARG A 30 3.06 5.40 -13.57
CA ARG A 30 4.15 5.02 -12.67
C ARG A 30 4.19 5.85 -11.38
N GLU A 31 3.98 7.15 -11.48
CA GLU A 31 4.06 8.07 -10.35
C GLU A 31 2.88 7.95 -9.38
N ALA A 32 1.65 7.82 -9.89
CA ALA A 32 0.48 7.51 -9.06
C ALA A 32 0.65 6.20 -8.26
N SER A 33 1.32 5.22 -8.86
CA SER A 33 1.57 3.93 -8.23
C SER A 33 2.61 3.99 -7.12
N ILE A 34 3.67 4.79 -7.28
CA ILE A 34 4.66 5.04 -6.23
C ILE A 34 3.99 5.73 -5.03
N VAL A 35 3.13 6.72 -5.27
CA VAL A 35 2.37 7.40 -4.20
C VAL A 35 1.46 6.42 -3.45
N GLY A 36 0.70 5.58 -4.17
CA GLY A 36 -0.13 4.54 -3.55
C GLY A 36 0.68 3.54 -2.72
N LEU A 37 1.85 3.11 -3.22
CA LEU A 37 2.74 2.19 -2.52
C LEU A 37 3.23 2.78 -1.19
N LEU A 38 3.69 4.04 -1.20
CA LEU A 38 4.17 4.72 0.00
C LEU A 38 3.05 4.96 1.01
N ALA A 39 1.85 5.35 0.55
CA ALA A 39 0.69 5.53 1.41
C ALA A 39 0.24 4.20 2.07
N GLY A 40 0.21 3.11 1.31
CA GLY A 40 -0.10 1.77 1.83
C GLY A 40 0.91 1.29 2.86
N LEU A 41 2.21 1.44 2.58
CA LEU A 41 3.29 1.09 3.49
C LEU A 41 3.18 1.85 4.83
N ALA A 42 2.87 3.14 4.78
CA ALA A 42 2.69 3.96 5.98
C ALA A 42 1.51 3.48 6.84
N LEU A 43 0.38 3.11 6.22
CA LEU A 43 -0.79 2.56 6.91
C LEU A 43 -0.48 1.19 7.56
N VAL A 44 0.28 0.33 6.87
CA VAL A 44 0.74 -0.95 7.44
C VAL A 44 1.62 -0.70 8.67
N ALA A 45 2.60 0.20 8.58
CA ALA A 45 3.52 0.51 9.68
C ALA A 45 2.79 1.06 10.92
N VAL A 46 1.84 1.98 10.74
CA VAL A 46 1.00 2.50 11.84
C VAL A 46 0.11 1.43 12.46
N SER A 47 -0.41 0.51 11.63
CA SER A 47 -1.28 -0.56 12.11
C SER A 47 -0.51 -1.58 12.95
N TYR A 48 0.71 -1.92 12.52
CA TYR A 48 1.59 -2.83 13.25
C TYR A 48 2.00 -2.24 14.62
N GLY A 49 2.51 -1.00 14.63
CA GLY A 49 2.92 -0.33 15.87
C GLY A 49 1.77 0.00 16.85
N ARG A 50 0.51 -0.14 16.42
CA ARG A 50 -0.67 -0.04 17.29
C ARG A 50 -1.13 -1.38 17.84
N GLY A 51 -0.86 -2.49 17.13
CA GLY A 51 -1.10 -3.85 17.64
C GLY A 51 -0.08 -4.31 18.68
N GLU A 52 1.13 -3.77 18.63
CA GLU A 52 2.21 -4.04 19.61
C GLU A 52 2.04 -3.28 20.94
N ARG A 53 1.15 -2.27 20.98
CA ARG A 53 0.91 -1.40 22.15
C ARG A 53 -0.41 -1.70 22.88
N ALA A 54 -1.16 -2.71 22.44
CA ALA A 54 -2.44 -3.14 23.03
C ALA A 54 -2.25 -4.44 23.82
#